data_AF-A0A0G1QQ49-F1
#
_entry.id   AF-A0A0G1QQ49-F1
#
_cell.length_a   1.000
_cell.length_b   1.000
_cell.length_c   1.000
_cell.angle_alpha   90.00
_cell.angle_beta   90.00
_cell.angle_gamma   90.00
#
_symmetry.space_group_name_H-M   'P 1'
#
loop_
_entity.id
_entity.type
_entity.pdbx_description
1 polymer ?
#
loop_
_entity_poly.entity_id
_entity_poly.type
_entity_poly.pdbx_seq_one_letter_code
_entity_poly.pdbx_strand_id
1 'polypeptide(L)' 'MLQNIGSTELLVIAAILLLLFGGKKLPELARGVADSVREFKKAARETA' A
#
# COMPACT_ATOMS: atom_id res chain seq x y z
N MET A 1 -19.32 2.75 15.45
CA MET A 1 -19.78 3.11 14.08
C MET A 1 -18.95 2.47 12.96
N LEU A 2 -17.68 2.05 13.19
CA LEU A 2 -16.85 1.35 12.20
C LEU A 2 -17.19 -0.14 11.99
N GLN A 3 -18.05 -0.73 12.82
CA GLN A 3 -18.42 -2.15 12.73
C GLN A 3 -19.35 -2.49 11.55
N ASN A 4 -19.77 -1.50 10.76
CA ASN A 4 -20.61 -1.68 9.57
C ASN A 4 -19.84 -1.53 8.25
N ILE A 5 -18.50 -1.40 8.26
CA ILE A 5 -17.74 -1.60 7.02
C ILE A 5 -17.66 -3.11 6.81
N GLY A 6 -18.67 -3.65 6.13
CA GLY A 6 -18.73 -5.04 5.75
C GLY A 6 -17.67 -5.35 4.69
N SER A 7 -17.45 -6.65 4.46
CA SER A 7 -16.60 -7.14 3.39
C SER A 7 -16.97 -6.55 2.02
N THR A 8 -18.26 -6.24 1.82
CA THR A 8 -18.77 -5.61 0.59
C THR A 8 -18.29 -4.17 0.41
N GLU A 9 -18.37 -3.29 1.43
CA GLU A 9 -17.86 -1.92 1.30
C GLU A 9 -16.36 -1.91 1.02
N LEU A 10 -15.59 -2.77 1.70
CA LEU A 10 -14.15 -2.85 1.48
C LEU A 10 -13.83 -3.29 0.04
N LEU A 11 -14.61 -4.21 -0.52
CA LEU A 11 -14.43 -4.69 -1.89
C LEU A 11 -14.79 -3.62 -2.93
N VAL A 12 -15.81 -2.80 -2.67
CA VAL A 12 -16.16 -1.65 -3.51
C VAL A 12 -15.05 -0.59 -3.46
N ILE A 13 -14.54 -0.25 -2.28
CA ILE A 13 -13.43 0.69 -2.14
C ILE A 13 -12.18 0.17 -2.86
N ALA A 14 -11.85 -1.12 -2.68
CA ALA A 14 -10.75 -1.76 -3.38
C ALA A 14 -10.94 -1.71 -4.90
N ALA A 15 -12.15 -1.96 -5.41
CA ALA A 15 -12.46 -1.86 -6.83
C ALA A 15 -12.27 -0.44 -7.37
N ILE A 16 -12.74 0.58 -6.64
CA ILE A 16 -12.53 2.00 -7.02
C ILE A 16 -11.04 2.34 -7.05
N LEU A 17 -10.29 1.97 -6.02
CA LEU A 17 -8.83 2.17 -5.99
C LEU A 17 -8.16 1.46 -7.17
N LEU A 18 -8.59 0.24 -7.49
CA LEU A 18 -8.06 -0.52 -8.63
C LEU A 18 -8.42 0.12 -9.97
N LEU A 19 -9.57 0.79 -10.11
CA LEU A 19 -9.94 1.53 -11.32
C LEU A 19 -9.15 2.83 -11.46
N LEU A 20 -8.96 3.58 -10.37
CA LEU A 20 -8.22 4.86 -10.39
C LEU A 20 -6.72 4.67 -10.63
N PHE A 21 -6.12 3.73 -9.90
CA PHE A 21 -4.68 3.49 -9.96
C PHE A 21 -4.33 2.36 -10.93
N GLY A 22 -5.25 1.46 -11.26
CA GLY A 22 -4.94 0.27 -12.04
C GLY A 22 -4.33 -0.84 -11.18
N GLY A 23 -4.65 -2.10 -11.47
CA GLY A 23 -4.14 -3.26 -10.72
C GLY A 23 -2.62 -3.41 -10.74
N LYS A 24 -1.92 -2.73 -11.66
CA LYS A 24 -0.44 -2.74 -11.74
C LYS A 24 0.23 -1.63 -10.93
N LYS A 25 -0.37 -0.45 -10.78
CA LYS A 25 0.29 0.66 -10.07
C LYS A 25 0.26 0.51 -8.56
N LEU A 26 -0.79 -0.07 -7.98
CA LEU A 26 -0.83 -0.38 -6.54
C LEU A 26 0.38 -1.20 -6.08
N PRO A 27 0.68 -2.37 -6.69
CA PRO A 27 1.84 -3.18 -6.30
C PRO A 27 3.18 -2.53 -6.68
N GLU A 28 3.23 -1.74 -7.76
CA GLU A 28 4.43 -0.99 -8.15
C GLU A 28 4.80 0.09 -7.12
N LEU A 29 3.80 0.86 -6.65
CA LEU A 29 3.97 1.83 -5.57
C LEU A 29 4.38 1.15 -4.26
N ALA A 30 3.74 0.03 -3.91
CA ALA A 30 4.09 -0.74 -2.72
C ALA A 30 5.54 -1.25 -2.78
N ARG A 31 6.01 -1.73 -3.93
CA ARG A 31 7.41 -2.13 -4.14
C ARG A 31 8.37 -0.95 -4.00
N GLY A 32 8.09 0.17 -4.66
CA GLY A 32 8.94 1.36 -4.56
C GLY A 32 9.05 1.91 -3.13
N VAL A 33 7.95 1.90 -2.38
CA VAL A 33 7.95 2.26 -0.95
C VAL A 33 8.73 1.23 -0.12
N ALA A 34 8.53 -0.07 -0.35
CA ALA A 34 9.24 -1.13 0.37
C ALA A 34 10.76 -1.05 0.16
N ASP A 35 11.20 -0.80 -1.08
CA ASP A 35 12.60 -0.63 -1.42
C ASP A 35 13.18 0.63 -0.74
N SER A 36 12.44 1.74 -0.77
CA SER A 36 12.83 2.99 -0.09
C SER A 36 12.98 2.80 1.43
N VAL A 37 12.03 2.10 2.06
CA VAL A 37 12.08 1.77 3.49
C VAL A 37 13.25 0.83 3.80
N ARG A 38 13.56 -0.12 2.92
CA ARG A 38 14.68 -1.04 3.09
C ARG A 38 16.01 -0.29 3.07
N GLU A 39 16.22 0.57 2.08
CA GLU A 39 17.44 1.37 1.98
C GLU A 39 17.55 2.38 3.13
N PHE A 40 16.44 3.02 3.54
CA PHE A 40 16.41 3.88 4.73
C PHE A 40 16.83 3.13 6.00
N LYS A 41 16.28 1.93 6.22
CA LYS A 41 16.62 1.09 7.38
C LYS A 41 18.07 0.60 7.33
N LYS A 42 18.62 0.35 6.14
CA LYS A 42 20.02 -0.04 5.96
C LYS A 42 20.96 1.11 6.33
N ALA A 43 20.73 2.31 5.78
CA ALA A 43 21.50 3.50 6.11
C ALA A 43 21.42 3.85 7.61
N ALA A 44 20.24 3.72 8.21
CA ALA A 44 20.04 3.95 9.64
C ALA A 44 20.81 2.96 10.54
N ARG A 45 21.10 1.74 10.06
CA ARG A 45 21.88 0.73 10.79
C ARG A 45 23.38 0.84 10.55
N GLU A 46 23.79 1.38 9.42
CA GLU A 46 25.20 1.60 9.08
C GLU A 46 25.77 2.84 9.79
N THR A 47 24.89 3.76 10.20
CA THR A 47 25.25 4.98 10.94
C THR A 47 25.10 4.82 12.47
N ALA A 48 24.73 3.62 12.96
CA ALA A 48 24.62 3.29 14.38
C ALA A 48 25.78 2.41 14.82
#